data_AF-A0A4S2URZ0-F1
#
_entry.id   AF-A0A4S2URZ0-F1
#
_cell.length_a   1.000
_cell.length_b   1.000
_cell.length_c   1.000
_cell.angle_alpha   90.00
_cell.angle_beta   90.00
_cell.angle_gamma   90.00
#
_symmetry.space_group_name_H-M   'P 1'
#
loop_
_entity.id
_entity.type
_entity.pdbx_description
1 polymer ?
#
loop_
_entity_poly.entity_id
_entity_poly.type
_entity_poly.pdbx_seq_one_letter_code
_entity_poly.pdbx_strand_id
1 'polypeptide(L)' 'LSGEAGPPAATSGTFPVGTKLKVTNLDNGQATTVTVNGPSGSCVLLNNAAFDKVREPGKNLIRRARVERVN' A
#
# COMPACT_ATOMS: atom_id res chain seq x y z
N LEU A 1 -13.36 4.33 -8.20
CA LEU A 1 -12.18 4.50 -7.32
C LEU A 1 -11.00 4.86 -8.20
N SER A 2 -10.65 6.15 -8.33
CA SER A 2 -9.70 6.64 -9.35
C SER A 2 -8.21 6.38 -9.05
N GLY A 3 -7.90 5.43 -8.17
CA GLY A 3 -6.54 5.14 -7.71
C GLY A 3 -5.86 3.95 -8.38
N GLU A 4 -6.57 3.13 -9.16
CA GLU A 4 -6.03 1.88 -9.72
C GLU A 4 -4.94 2.06 -10.78
N ALA A 5 -4.97 3.18 -11.50
CA ALA A 5 -3.99 3.52 -12.53
C ALA A 5 -3.04 4.62 -12.04
N GLY A 6 -1.76 4.55 -12.44
CA GLY A 6 -0.74 5.56 -12.13
C GLY A 6 0.45 5.03 -11.32
N PRO A 7 1.33 5.92 -10.83
CA PRO A 7 2.49 5.52 -10.04
C PRO A 7 2.07 4.88 -8.70
N PRO A 8 2.97 4.14 -8.04
CA PRO A 8 2.71 3.51 -6.75
C PRO A 8 2.14 4.49 -5.72
N ALA A 9 0.96 4.19 -5.19
CA ALA A 9 0.25 5.02 -4.23
C ALA A 9 -0.58 4.17 -3.26
N ALA A 10 -1.06 4.83 -2.19
CA ALA A 10 -2.04 4.26 -1.28
C ALA A 10 -3.23 5.20 -1.06
N THR A 11 -4.36 4.62 -0.66
CA THR A 11 -5.44 5.33 0.03
C THR A 11 -5.64 4.73 1.41
N SER A 12 -6.13 5.51 2.37
CA SER A 12 -6.24 5.08 3.76
C SER A 12 -7.39 5.75 4.51
N GLY A 13 -8.06 4.99 5.38
CA GLY A 13 -9.00 5.51 6.39
C GLY A 13 -8.36 5.77 7.75
N THR A 14 -7.08 5.43 7.94
CA THR A 14 -6.36 5.53 9.22
C THR A 14 -5.25 6.58 9.17
N PHE A 15 -4.61 6.75 8.01
CA PHE A 15 -3.50 7.65 7.80
C PHE A 15 -3.95 8.88 6.99
N PRO A 16 -3.58 10.11 7.40
CA PRO A 16 -3.90 11.30 6.64
C PRO A 16 -3.26 11.31 5.24
N VAL A 17 -3.88 12.01 4.29
CA VAL A 17 -3.31 12.30 2.98
C VAL A 17 -1.95 12.99 3.14
N GLY A 18 -0.98 12.63 2.30
CA GLY A 18 0.40 13.09 2.37
C GLY A 18 1.31 12.24 3.26
N THR A 19 0.76 11.33 4.08
CA THR A 19 1.57 10.41 4.89
C THR A 19 2.37 9.48 3.97
N LYS A 20 3.69 9.38 4.18
CA LYS A 20 4.52 8.36 3.55
C LYS A 20 4.51 7.09 4.40
N LEU A 21 4.22 5.96 3.77
CA LEU A 21 4.14 4.66 4.40
C LEU A 21 5.10 3.70 3.73
N LYS A 22 5.90 2.98 4.52
CA LYS A 22 6.56 1.74 4.09
C LYS A 22 5.62 0.58 4.39
N VAL A 23 5.26 -0.17 3.37
CA VAL A 23 4.44 -1.38 3.47
C VAL A 23 5.32 -2.58 3.16
N THR A 24 5.47 -3.48 4.13
CA THR A 24 6.27 -4.70 4.00
C THR A 24 5.35 -5.91 4.02
N ASN A 25 5.43 -6.76 3.01
CA ASN A 25 4.82 -8.08 3.03
C ASN A 25 5.72 -9.03 3.83
N LEU A 26 5.25 -9.50 4.98
CA LEU A 26 5.99 -10.39 5.86
C LEU A 26 6.03 -11.84 5.35
N ASP A 27 5.24 -12.18 4.34
CA ASP A 27 5.26 -13.50 3.70
C ASP A 27 6.45 -13.67 2.74
N ASN A 28 6.90 -12.60 2.08
CA ASN A 28 8.01 -12.65 1.11
C ASN A 28 9.15 -11.65 1.39
N GLY A 29 9.03 -10.83 2.44
CA GLY A 29 10.02 -9.82 2.82
C GLY A 29 10.09 -8.59 1.91
N GLN A 30 9.28 -8.51 0.85
CA GLN A 30 9.29 -7.38 -0.07
C GLN A 30 8.62 -6.15 0.55
N ALA A 31 9.12 -4.97 0.21
CA ALA A 31 8.57 -3.71 0.71
C ALA A 31 8.46 -2.65 -0.39
N THR A 32 7.47 -1.77 -0.24
CA THR A 32 7.29 -0.58 -1.07
C THR A 32 7.03 0.64 -0.19
N THR A 33 7.49 1.82 -0.63
CA THR A 33 7.15 3.09 0.01
C THR A 33 6.17 3.85 -0.88
N VAL A 34 5.07 4.30 -0.30
CA VAL A 34 3.96 4.96 -0.98
C VAL A 34 3.49 6.18 -0.20
N THR A 35 2.93 7.15 -0.91
CA THR A 35 2.22 8.29 -0.30
C THR A 35 0.72 8.00 -0.27
N VAL A 36 0.07 8.34 0.84
CA VAL A 36 -1.40 8.32 0.94
C VAL A 36 -1.95 9.48 0.12
N ASN A 37 -2.68 9.19 -0.95
CA ASN A 37 -3.18 10.20 -1.88
C ASN A 37 -4.68 10.50 -1.71
N GLY A 38 -5.38 9.76 -0.86
CA GLY A 38 -6.80 9.97 -0.63
C GLY A 38 -7.38 9.04 0.44
N PRO A 39 -8.64 9.27 0.84
CA PRO A 39 -9.34 8.44 1.81
C PRO A 39 -9.76 7.09 1.21
N SER A 40 -9.89 6.08 2.06
CA SER A 40 -10.59 4.83 1.74
C SER A 40 -11.18 4.20 3.00
N GLY A 41 -12.03 3.17 2.84
CA GLY A 41 -12.57 2.39 3.97
C GLY A 41 -11.61 1.35 4.54
N SER A 42 -10.39 1.24 4.01
CA SER A 42 -9.36 0.28 4.46
C SER A 42 -8.28 0.98 5.28
N CYS A 43 -7.59 0.23 6.15
CA CYS A 43 -6.42 0.76 6.87
C CYS A 43 -5.35 1.27 5.88
N VAL A 44 -4.98 0.45 4.90
CA VAL A 44 -4.15 0.84 3.75
C VAL A 44 -4.65 0.05 2.54
N LEU A 45 -4.96 0.74 1.44
CA LEU A 45 -5.28 0.15 0.15
C LEU A 45 -4.24 0.59 -0.86
N LEU A 46 -3.41 -0.34 -1.32
CA LEU A 46 -2.42 -0.12 -2.37
C LEU A 46 -3.10 -0.14 -3.74
N ASN A 47 -2.66 0.73 -4.65
CA ASN A 47 -2.99 0.57 -6.06
C ASN A 47 -2.20 -0.57 -6.71
N ASN A 48 -2.57 -0.95 -7.93
CA ASN A 48 -1.96 -2.08 -8.64
C ASN A 48 -0.43 -1.92 -8.77
N ALA A 49 0.04 -0.72 -9.14
CA ALA A 49 1.47 -0.45 -9.28
C ALA A 49 2.26 -0.59 -7.96
N ALA A 50 1.67 -0.26 -6.81
CA ALA A 50 2.29 -0.49 -5.52
C ALA A 50 2.17 -1.95 -5.08
N PHE A 51 1.02 -2.58 -5.30
CA PHE A 51 0.75 -3.96 -4.91
C PHE A 51 1.64 -4.96 -5.67
N ASP A 52 1.86 -4.75 -6.97
CA ASP A 52 2.73 -5.58 -7.80
C ASP A 52 4.19 -5.64 -7.29
N LYS A 53 4.65 -4.62 -6.56
CA LYS A 53 6.01 -4.58 -5.99
C LYS A 53 6.19 -5.47 -4.76
N VAL A 54 5.10 -5.87 -4.11
CA VAL A 54 5.15 -6.55 -2.80
C VAL A 54 4.34 -7.82 -2.73
N ARG A 55 3.43 -8.06 -3.66
CA ARG A 55 2.60 -9.26 -3.69
C ARG A 55 3.43 -10.50 -3.98
N GLU A 56 2.94 -11.64 -3.53
CA GLU A 56 3.38 -12.92 -4.07
C GLU A 56 2.66 -13.20 -5.41
N PRO A 57 3.34 -13.76 -6.43
CA PRO A 57 2.71 -14.13 -7.68
C PRO A 57 1.47 -15.01 -7.47
N GLY A 58 0.37 -14.70 -8.17
CA GLY A 58 -0.90 -15.41 -8.04
C GLY A 58 -1.74 -15.03 -6.82
N LYS A 59 -1.27 -14.15 -5.92
CA LYS A 59 -2.06 -13.62 -4.79
C LYS A 59 -2.55 -12.20 -5.04
N ASN A 60 -3.76 -11.92 -4.57
CA ASN A 60 -4.43 -10.61 -4.66
C ASN A 60 -4.62 -9.94 -3.28
N LEU A 61 -4.07 -10.53 -2.22
CA LEU A 61 -4.16 -10.01 -0.86
C LEU A 61 -2.87 -10.34 -0.09
N ILE A 62 -2.37 -9.36 0.66
CA ILE A 62 -1.31 -9.56 1.65
C ILE A 62 -1.97 -9.69 3.02
N ARG A 63 -1.86 -10.86 3.65
CA ARG A 63 -2.47 -11.13 4.96
C ARG A 63 -1.58 -10.69 6.11
N ARG A 64 -0.26 -10.84 5.96
CA ARG A 64 0.73 -10.42 6.94
C ARG A 64 1.50 -9.22 6.42
N ALA A 65 0.95 -8.02 6.63
CA ALA A 65 1.63 -6.77 6.29
C ALA A 65 2.11 -6.05 7.56
N ARG A 66 3.30 -5.46 7.49
CA ARG A 66 3.75 -4.43 8.43
C ARG A 66 3.68 -3.08 7.72
N VAL A 67 2.99 -2.13 8.36
CA VAL A 67 2.84 -0.76 7.86
C VAL A 67 3.55 0.19 8.81
N GLU A 68 4.43 1.02 8.27
CA GLU A 68 5.26 1.94 9.05
C GLU A 68 5.19 3.34 8.45
N ARG A 69 5.02 4.37 9.28
CA ARG A 69 5.25 5.75 8.84
C ARG A 69 6.75 5.98 8.66
N VAL A 70 7.11 6.68 7.59
CA VAL A 70 8.49 7.07 7.30
C VAL A 70 8.53 8.58 7.04
N ASN A 71 9.56 9.28 7.54
CA ASN A 71 9.77 10.71 7.32
C ASN A 71 10.61 10.94 6.06
#